data_AF-F6PWN4-F1
#
_entry.id   AF-F6PWN4-F1
#
_cell.length_a   1.000
_cell.length_b   1.000
_cell.length_c   1.000
_cell.angle_alpha   90.00
_cell.angle_beta   90.00
_cell.angle_gamma   90.00
#
_symmetry.space_group_name_H-M   'P 1'
#
loop_
_entity.id
_entity.type
_entity.pdbx_description
1 polymer ?
#
loop_
_entity_poly.entity_id
_entity_poly.type
_entity_poly.pdbx_seq_one_letter_code
_entity_poly.pdbx_strand_id
1 'polypeptide(L)'
;MNQDQFRVVLTPDVAVDESFNSMFINPDCQFSSASPSPPPPVCSTPELVSFCSGVSDINPRVATLRSKRRRAESGAADPDEVKAKLLRNRLEIREQVLASNKTREEREAEKHKLIVRMAVKQHQMAVEQHQMAVRQEAREIALYEAKLAKLHWQ
;
A
#
# COMPACT_ATOMS: atom_id res chain seq x y z
N MET A 1 35.69 9.22 30.47
CA MET A 1 35.27 9.01 29.07
C MET A 1 34.99 7.53 28.91
N ASN A 2 33.72 7.12 28.95
CA ASN A 2 33.31 5.75 28.70
C ASN A 2 32.61 5.70 27.34
N GLN A 3 33.24 4.98 26.41
CA GLN A 3 32.66 4.57 25.14
C GLN A 3 31.96 3.24 25.37
N ASP A 4 30.63 3.24 25.50
CA ASP A 4 29.85 2.01 25.34
C ASP A 4 29.35 1.94 23.90
N GLN A 5 30.03 1.08 23.14
CA GLN A 5 29.63 0.63 21.81
C GLN A 5 28.33 -0.18 21.91
N PHE A 6 27.22 0.37 21.41
CA PHE A 6 26.08 -0.46 21.02
C PHE A 6 26.27 -0.91 19.57
N ARG A 7 26.73 -2.15 19.41
CA ARG A 7 26.66 -2.91 18.16
C ARG A 7 25.20 -3.12 17.80
N VAL A 8 24.72 -2.50 16.73
CA VAL A 8 23.44 -2.86 16.12
C VAL A 8 23.67 -4.10 15.25
N VAL A 9 23.16 -5.23 15.71
CA VAL A 9 23.07 -6.47 14.93
C VAL A 9 21.94 -6.29 13.92
N LEU A 10 22.26 -6.31 12.63
CA LEU A 10 21.25 -6.33 11.57
C LEU A 10 20.62 -7.73 11.50
N THR A 11 19.44 -7.90 12.09
CA THR A 11 18.51 -8.97 11.71
C THR A 11 17.69 -8.49 10.51
N PRO A 12 17.62 -9.22 9.39
CA PRO A 12 16.65 -8.93 8.35
C PRO A 12 15.28 -9.43 8.79
N ASP A 13 14.23 -8.87 8.19
CA ASP A 13 12.80 -9.15 8.37
C ASP A 13 12.12 -8.37 9.50
N VAL A 14 11.59 -7.18 9.16
CA VAL A 14 10.14 -6.87 9.18
C VAL A 14 9.93 -5.62 8.32
N ALA A 15 9.09 -5.73 7.28
CA ALA A 15 8.62 -4.58 6.52
C ALA A 15 7.68 -3.72 7.37
N VAL A 16 8.05 -2.46 7.61
CA VAL A 16 7.15 -1.45 8.19
C VAL A 16 6.86 -0.42 7.10
N ASP A 17 5.61 -0.47 6.63
CA ASP A 17 4.98 0.49 5.75
C ASP A 17 4.59 1.72 6.60
N GLU A 18 5.51 2.67 6.77
CA GLU A 18 5.20 3.95 7.41
C GLU A 18 4.54 4.90 6.39
N SER A 19 3.22 5.00 6.48
CA SER A 19 2.46 6.09 5.86
C SER A 19 2.69 7.39 6.64
N PHE A 20 3.48 8.29 6.05
CA PHE A 20 3.59 9.68 6.52
C PHE A 20 2.27 10.43 6.30
N ASN A 21 1.41 10.49 7.33
CA ASN A 21 0.34 11.48 7.41
C ASN A 21 0.91 12.78 7.98
N SER A 22 1.04 13.80 7.12
CA SER A 22 1.41 15.15 7.54
C SER A 22 0.29 15.78 8.37
N MET A 23 0.52 16.02 9.67
CA MET A 23 -0.19 17.04 10.42
C MET A 23 0.83 18.08 10.87
N PHE A 24 0.73 19.26 10.26
CA PHE A 24 1.43 20.47 10.71
C PHE A 24 1.06 20.74 12.18
N ILE A 25 2.05 20.72 13.07
CA ILE A 25 1.93 21.23 14.43
C ILE A 25 2.46 22.67 14.42
N ASN A 26 1.59 23.63 14.71
CA ASN A 26 1.98 25.01 15.00
C ASN A 26 2.57 25.07 16.42
N PRO A 27 3.81 25.54 16.63
CA PRO A 27 4.47 25.43 17.93
C PRO A 27 4.36 26.76 18.69
N ASP A 28 3.24 27.02 19.33
CA ASP A 28 3.15 28.01 20.41
C ASP A 28 2.20 27.47 21.48
N CYS A 29 2.79 26.80 22.47
CA CYS A 29 2.12 26.44 23.70
C CYS A 29 1.77 27.71 24.50
N GLN A 30 0.70 27.71 25.32
CA GLN A 30 0.82 27.64 26.79
C GLN A 30 -0.45 27.98 27.62
N PHE A 31 -0.70 27.09 28.59
CA PHE A 31 -1.31 27.21 29.94
C PHE A 31 -2.81 27.52 30.19
N SER A 32 -3.37 26.67 31.05
CA SER A 32 -4.76 26.57 31.53
C SER A 32 -5.15 27.55 32.66
N SER A 33 -6.46 27.78 32.89
CA SER A 33 -7.12 27.53 34.19
C SER A 33 -8.65 27.83 34.22
N ALA A 34 -9.36 27.06 35.06
CA ALA A 34 -10.61 27.36 35.80
C ALA A 34 -12.00 26.82 35.32
N SER A 35 -12.51 25.85 36.11
CA SER A 35 -13.91 25.46 36.44
C SER A 35 -14.81 24.68 35.45
N PRO A 36 -15.75 23.82 35.95
CA PRO A 36 -16.17 22.59 35.28
C PRO A 36 -17.44 22.74 34.45
N SER A 37 -17.42 22.21 33.23
CA SER A 37 -18.58 22.03 32.35
C SER A 37 -19.18 20.61 32.53
N PRO A 38 -20.51 20.45 32.35
CA PRO A 38 -21.23 19.21 32.67
C PRO A 38 -20.78 18.03 31.78
N PRO A 39 -20.92 16.77 32.24
CA PRO A 39 -20.46 15.63 31.47
C PRO A 39 -21.27 15.51 30.15
N PRO A 40 -20.61 15.31 28.99
CA PRO A 40 -21.31 14.91 27.77
C PRO A 40 -21.83 13.47 27.91
N PRO A 41 -22.89 13.12 27.15
CA PRO A 41 -23.66 11.89 27.36
C PRO A 41 -22.80 10.63 27.11
N VAL A 42 -23.07 9.60 27.92
CA VAL A 42 -22.57 8.24 27.70
C VAL A 42 -23.32 7.61 26.51
N CYS A 43 -22.64 6.70 25.81
CA CYS A 43 -23.04 5.90 24.64
C CYS A 43 -22.93 6.64 23.28
N SER A 44 -22.24 6.12 22.27
CA SER A 44 -21.82 4.74 22.00
C SER A 44 -20.45 4.74 21.36
N THR A 45 -19.58 3.81 21.78
CA THR A 45 -18.51 3.30 20.91
C THR A 45 -19.08 3.08 19.51
N PRO A 46 -18.52 3.63 18.42
CA PRO A 46 -18.74 3.01 17.14
C PRO A 46 -18.21 1.60 17.29
N GLU A 47 -19.10 0.61 17.16
CA GLU A 47 -18.69 -0.77 17.10
C GLU A 47 -17.47 -0.86 16.19
N LEU A 48 -16.43 -1.55 16.66
CA LEU A 48 -15.52 -2.22 15.75
C LEU A 48 -16.42 -3.13 14.91
N VAL A 49 -16.92 -2.60 13.80
CA VAL A 49 -17.33 -3.41 12.66
C VAL A 49 -16.09 -4.22 12.36
N SER A 50 -16.13 -5.45 12.87
CA SER A 50 -15.22 -6.51 12.56
C SER A 50 -15.13 -6.52 11.04
N PHE A 51 -14.08 -5.91 10.50
CA PHE A 51 -13.72 -5.99 9.10
C PHE A 51 -13.17 -7.40 8.86
N CYS A 52 -14.00 -8.42 9.13
CA CYS A 52 -13.94 -9.69 8.43
C CYS A 52 -14.49 -9.51 7.02
N SER A 53 -13.91 -8.57 6.26
CA SER A 53 -14.02 -8.52 4.80
C SER A 53 -12.68 -8.87 4.15
N GLY A 54 -11.82 -9.58 4.89
CA GLY A 54 -10.78 -10.40 4.29
C GLY A 54 -11.45 -11.59 3.59
N VAL A 55 -11.41 -11.56 2.25
CA VAL A 55 -11.81 -12.65 1.33
C VAL A 55 -13.32 -12.76 1.03
N SER A 56 -13.91 -11.69 0.50
CA SER A 56 -15.20 -11.76 -0.21
C SER A 56 -15.09 -11.48 -1.70
N ASP A 57 -13.96 -11.77 -2.35
CA ASP A 57 -13.90 -12.04 -3.79
C ASP A 57 -14.22 -13.52 -4.05
N ILE A 58 -15.32 -14.02 -3.44
CA ILE A 58 -15.82 -15.35 -3.77
C ILE A 58 -16.57 -15.17 -5.08
N ASN A 59 -15.92 -15.51 -6.20
CA ASN A 59 -16.56 -15.61 -7.50
C ASN A 59 -17.96 -16.25 -7.28
N PRO A 60 -19.07 -15.54 -7.56
CA PRO A 60 -20.41 -15.95 -7.15
C PRO A 60 -20.79 -17.32 -7.75
N ARG A 61 -20.16 -17.66 -8.87
CA ARG A 61 -20.30 -18.94 -9.55
C ARG A 61 -19.59 -20.07 -8.77
N VAL A 62 -18.43 -19.80 -8.17
CA VAL A 62 -17.73 -20.72 -7.24
C VAL A 62 -18.52 -20.89 -5.94
N ALA A 63 -19.10 -19.81 -5.39
CA ALA A 63 -19.99 -19.91 -4.22
C ALA A 63 -21.19 -20.82 -4.50
N THR A 64 -21.80 -20.64 -5.67
CA THR A 64 -22.94 -21.45 -6.15
C THR A 64 -22.55 -22.92 -6.33
N LEU A 65 -21.39 -23.21 -6.93
CA LEU A 65 -20.91 -24.58 -7.10
C LEU A 65 -20.54 -25.26 -5.78
N ARG A 66 -19.93 -24.54 -4.83
CA ARG A 66 -19.69 -25.03 -3.47
C ARG A 66 -21.01 -25.35 -2.75
N SER A 67 -22.05 -24.56 -2.98
CA SER A 67 -23.40 -24.81 -2.47
C SER A 67 -24.03 -26.05 -3.12
N LYS A 68 -23.96 -26.19 -4.45
CA LYS A 68 -24.41 -27.39 -5.19
C LYS A 68 -23.69 -28.66 -4.76
N ARG A 69 -22.39 -28.57 -4.47
CA ARG A 69 -21.58 -29.69 -3.94
C ARG A 69 -22.10 -30.14 -2.58
N ARG A 70 -22.30 -29.22 -1.63
CA ARG A 70 -22.84 -29.52 -0.30
C ARG A 70 -24.22 -30.18 -0.36
N ARG A 71 -25.09 -29.75 -1.28
CA ARG A 71 -26.42 -30.37 -1.48
C ARG A 71 -26.35 -31.75 -2.12
N ALA A 72 -25.36 -32.01 -2.98
CA ALA A 72 -25.16 -33.33 -3.57
C ALA A 72 -24.63 -34.34 -2.53
N GLU A 73 -23.88 -33.87 -1.52
CA GLU A 73 -23.40 -34.69 -0.39
C GLU A 73 -24.52 -35.08 0.60
N SER A 74 -25.69 -34.42 0.56
CA SER A 74 -26.77 -34.59 1.55
C SER A 74 -28.05 -35.27 1.05
N GLY A 75 -28.08 -35.80 -0.19
CA GLY A 75 -29.28 -36.36 -0.83
C GLY A 75 -29.27 -37.89 -0.96
N ALA A 76 -30.45 -38.52 -0.87
CA ALA A 76 -30.68 -39.97 -1.04
C ALA A 76 -30.67 -40.44 -2.51
N ALA A 77 -29.69 -39.97 -3.30
CA ALA A 77 -29.49 -40.38 -4.69
C ALA A 77 -28.46 -41.53 -4.79
N ASP A 78 -28.45 -42.23 -5.92
CA ASP A 78 -27.48 -43.31 -6.20
C ASP A 78 -26.05 -42.81 -5.93
N PRO A 79 -25.25 -43.51 -5.11
CA PRO A 79 -23.89 -43.10 -4.75
C PRO A 79 -22.99 -42.84 -5.97
N ASP A 80 -23.19 -43.54 -7.09
CA ASP A 80 -22.41 -43.32 -8.31
C ASP A 80 -22.78 -42.02 -9.02
N GLU A 81 -24.06 -41.64 -9.01
CA GLU A 81 -24.53 -40.35 -9.53
C GLU A 81 -24.01 -39.18 -8.67
N VAL A 82 -24.02 -39.34 -7.35
CA VAL A 82 -23.46 -38.37 -6.40
C VAL A 82 -21.97 -38.18 -6.66
N LYS A 83 -21.20 -39.28 -6.79
CA LYS A 83 -19.76 -39.23 -7.05
C LYS A 83 -19.43 -38.52 -8.37
N ALA A 84 -20.17 -38.81 -9.44
CA ALA A 84 -20.01 -38.14 -10.72
C ALA A 84 -20.32 -36.63 -10.63
N LYS A 85 -21.38 -36.25 -9.91
CA LYS A 85 -21.79 -34.86 -9.72
C LYS A 85 -20.80 -34.06 -8.87
N LEU A 86 -20.24 -34.68 -7.82
CA LEU A 86 -19.19 -34.09 -7.00
C LEU A 86 -17.91 -33.86 -7.78
N LEU A 87 -17.52 -34.83 -8.63
CA LEU A 87 -16.36 -34.70 -9.50
C LEU A 87 -16.54 -33.53 -10.48
N ARG A 88 -17.69 -33.43 -11.15
CA ARG A 88 -18.00 -32.32 -12.06
C ARG A 88 -17.96 -30.97 -11.35
N ASN A 89 -18.63 -30.84 -10.21
CA ASN A 89 -18.61 -29.60 -9.42
C ASN A 89 -17.18 -29.21 -8.99
N ARG A 90 -16.34 -30.19 -8.63
CA ARG A 90 -14.94 -29.94 -8.25
C ARG A 90 -14.10 -29.42 -9.42
N LEU A 91 -14.29 -29.99 -10.61
CA LEU A 91 -13.58 -29.55 -11.81
C LEU A 91 -14.03 -28.14 -12.21
N GLU A 92 -15.33 -27.87 -12.24
CA GLU A 92 -15.87 -26.55 -12.62
C GLU A 92 -15.44 -25.44 -11.63
N ILE A 93 -15.37 -25.75 -10.31
CA ILE A 93 -14.82 -24.82 -9.31
C ILE A 93 -13.35 -24.52 -9.61
N ARG A 94 -12.55 -25.55 -9.92
CA ARG A 94 -11.12 -25.37 -10.20
C ARG A 94 -10.90 -24.50 -11.42
N GLU A 95 -11.62 -24.75 -12.50
CA GLU A 95 -11.55 -23.95 -13.73
C GLU A 95 -11.93 -22.50 -13.48
N GLN A 96 -13.00 -22.25 -12.72
CA GLN A 96 -13.42 -20.88 -12.40
C GLN A 96 -12.44 -20.15 -11.49
N VAL A 97 -11.84 -20.85 -10.52
CA VAL A 97 -10.80 -20.27 -9.66
C VAL A 97 -9.55 -19.95 -10.49
N LEU A 98 -9.12 -20.84 -11.37
CA LEU A 98 -7.97 -20.61 -12.25
C LEU A 98 -8.20 -19.41 -13.18
N ALA A 99 -9.36 -19.33 -13.82
CA ALA A 99 -9.71 -18.19 -14.68
C ALA A 99 -9.78 -16.88 -13.89
N SER A 100 -10.40 -16.92 -12.70
CA SER A 100 -10.48 -15.76 -11.81
C SER A 100 -9.10 -15.29 -11.38
N ASN A 101 -8.22 -16.20 -10.97
CA ASN A 101 -6.86 -15.87 -10.55
C ASN A 101 -6.06 -15.25 -11.69
N LYS A 102 -6.12 -15.83 -12.90
CA LYS A 102 -5.45 -15.28 -14.08
C LYS A 102 -5.88 -13.83 -14.36
N THR A 103 -7.19 -13.56 -14.36
CA THR A 103 -7.68 -12.18 -14.59
C THR A 103 -7.33 -11.22 -13.46
N ARG A 104 -7.12 -11.72 -12.23
CA ARG A 104 -6.67 -10.91 -11.10
C ARG A 104 -5.19 -10.57 -11.25
N GLU A 105 -4.36 -11.56 -11.54
CA GLU A 105 -2.92 -11.39 -11.78
C GLU A 105 -2.65 -10.42 -12.94
N GLU A 106 -3.41 -10.50 -14.03
CA GLU A 106 -3.30 -9.56 -15.16
C GLU A 106 -3.64 -8.11 -14.74
N ARG A 107 -4.69 -7.92 -13.94
CA ARG A 107 -5.06 -6.59 -13.41
C ARG A 107 -4.03 -6.05 -12.43
N GLU A 108 -3.51 -6.89 -11.56
CA GLU A 108 -2.45 -6.54 -10.62
C GLU A 108 -1.15 -6.19 -11.37
N ALA A 109 -0.78 -6.95 -12.39
CA ALA A 109 0.37 -6.67 -13.24
C ALA A 109 0.23 -5.32 -13.96
N GLU A 110 -0.96 -5.00 -14.48
CA GLU A 110 -1.20 -3.73 -15.15
C GLU A 110 -1.17 -2.54 -14.17
N LYS A 111 -1.70 -2.73 -12.95
CA LYS A 111 -1.56 -1.75 -11.87
C LYS A 111 -0.08 -1.50 -11.54
N HIS A 112 0.72 -2.55 -11.38
CA HIS A 112 2.16 -2.40 -11.10
C HIS A 112 2.89 -1.69 -12.25
N LYS A 113 2.59 -2.01 -13.50
CA LYS A 113 3.16 -1.29 -14.66
C LYS A 113 2.83 0.20 -14.61
N LEU A 114 1.60 0.58 -14.26
CA LEU A 114 1.21 1.98 -14.15
C LEU A 114 2.00 2.70 -13.05
N ILE A 115 2.13 2.08 -11.88
CA ILE A 115 2.91 2.61 -10.76
C ILE A 115 4.36 2.87 -11.19
N VAL A 116 5.00 1.87 -11.83
CA VAL A 116 6.39 2.00 -12.32
C VAL A 116 6.51 3.12 -13.35
N ARG A 117 5.56 3.23 -14.30
CA ARG A 117 5.56 4.32 -15.30
C ARG A 117 5.44 5.70 -14.64
N MET A 118 4.61 5.83 -13.62
CA MET A 118 4.48 7.08 -12.87
C MET A 118 5.76 7.43 -12.12
N ALA A 119 6.37 6.45 -11.45
CA ALA A 119 7.62 6.64 -10.72
C ALA A 119 8.78 7.04 -11.66
N VAL A 120 8.90 6.39 -12.82
CA VAL A 120 9.90 6.76 -13.84
C VAL A 120 9.69 8.18 -14.34
N LYS A 121 8.45 8.58 -14.61
CA LYS A 121 8.14 9.96 -15.03
C LYS A 121 8.49 10.99 -13.95
N GLN A 122 8.17 10.69 -12.68
CA GLN A 122 8.53 11.56 -11.56
C GLN A 122 10.05 11.69 -11.43
N HIS A 123 10.78 10.58 -11.52
CA HIS A 123 12.23 10.59 -11.49
C HIS A 123 12.83 11.40 -12.64
N GLN A 124 12.30 11.25 -13.86
CA GLN A 124 12.73 12.02 -15.02
C GLN A 124 12.57 13.53 -14.80
N MET A 125 11.41 13.97 -14.30
CA MET A 125 11.18 15.39 -13.98
C MET A 125 12.16 15.90 -12.92
N ALA A 126 12.46 15.09 -11.89
CA ALA A 126 13.43 15.46 -10.87
C ALA A 126 14.86 15.58 -11.43
N VAL A 127 15.26 14.69 -12.32
CA VAL A 127 16.56 14.75 -13.02
C VAL A 127 16.65 16.02 -13.87
N GLU A 128 15.62 16.35 -14.63
CA GLU A 128 15.58 17.57 -15.44
C GLU A 128 15.67 18.84 -14.59
N GLN A 129 14.93 18.90 -13.48
CA GLN A 129 15.02 20.00 -12.53
C GLN A 129 16.43 20.14 -11.96
N HIS A 130 17.05 19.03 -11.54
CA HIS A 130 18.41 19.04 -11.03
C HIS A 130 19.41 19.53 -12.09
N GLN A 131 19.29 19.07 -13.34
CA GLN A 131 20.15 19.55 -14.43
C GLN A 131 20.02 21.06 -14.68
N MET A 132 18.80 21.60 -14.58
CA MET A 132 18.58 23.04 -14.72
C MET A 132 19.23 23.83 -13.58
N ALA A 133 19.14 23.32 -12.34
CA ALA A 133 19.80 23.91 -11.17
C ALA A 133 21.33 23.91 -11.33
N VAL A 134 21.93 22.77 -11.70
CA VAL A 134 23.38 22.66 -11.93
C VAL A 134 23.85 23.62 -13.03
N ARG A 135 23.09 23.78 -14.12
CA ARG A 135 23.40 24.75 -15.18
C ARG A 135 23.28 26.20 -14.72
N GLN A 136 22.45 26.48 -13.73
CA GLN A 136 22.33 27.82 -13.17
C GLN A 136 23.52 28.12 -12.26
N GLU A 137 23.87 27.20 -11.37
CA GLU A 137 25.06 27.29 -10.51
C GLU A 137 26.34 27.47 -11.33
N ALA A 138 26.51 26.69 -12.40
CA ALA A 138 27.67 26.81 -13.28
C ALA A 138 27.78 28.21 -13.92
N ARG A 139 26.64 28.84 -14.26
CA ARG A 139 26.62 30.21 -14.79
C ARG A 139 26.99 31.23 -13.71
N GLU A 140 26.51 31.05 -12.49
CA GLU A 140 26.86 31.93 -11.38
C GLU A 140 28.36 31.84 -11.05
N ILE A 141 28.92 30.63 -11.00
CA ILE A 141 30.35 30.40 -10.80
C ILE A 141 31.16 31.12 -11.90
N ALA A 142 30.80 30.93 -13.17
CA ALA A 142 31.50 31.58 -14.28
C ALA A 142 31.46 33.12 -14.19
N LEU A 143 30.34 33.69 -13.72
CA LEU A 143 30.23 35.14 -13.50
C LEU A 143 31.12 35.61 -12.35
N TYR A 144 31.20 34.84 -11.26
CA TYR A 144 32.11 35.16 -10.15
C TYR A 144 33.58 35.06 -10.58
N GLU A 145 33.96 34.02 -11.31
CA GLU A 145 35.30 33.85 -11.85
C GLU A 145 35.68 35.02 -12.78
N ALA A 146 34.77 35.44 -13.67
CA ALA A 146 35.00 36.58 -14.55
C ALA A 146 35.17 37.91 -13.78
N LYS A 147 34.44 38.11 -12.68
CA LYS A 147 34.60 39.29 -11.81
C LYS A 147 35.94 39.27 -11.08
N LEU A 148 36.33 38.12 -10.53
CA LEU A 148 37.62 37.94 -9.86
C LEU A 148 38.79 38.18 -10.81
N ALA A 149 38.71 37.66 -12.04
CA ALA A 149 39.72 37.91 -13.06
C ALA A 149 39.89 39.42 -13.30
N LYS A 150 38.80 40.17 -13.51
CA LYS A 150 38.87 41.63 -13.73
C LYS A 150 39.51 42.38 -12.56
N LEU A 151 39.28 41.96 -11.32
CA LEU A 151 39.90 42.56 -10.14
C LEU A 151 41.40 42.26 -10.06
N HIS A 152 41.83 41.07 -10.46
CA HIS A 152 43.26 40.70 -10.48
C HIS A 152 44.08 41.40 -11.58
N TRP A 153 43.43 41.98 -12.58
CA TRP A 153 44.08 42.75 -13.67
C TRP A 153 44.22 44.26 -13.36
N GLN A 154 43.76 44.73 -12.21
CA GLN A 154 43.91 46.11 -11.73
C GLN A 154 45.02 46.22 -10.68
#